data_AF-A0A8H7VIB0-F1
#
_entry.id   AF-A0A8H7VIB0-F1
#
_cell.length_a   1.000
_cell.length_b   1.000
_cell.length_c   1.000
_cell.angle_alpha   90.00
_cell.angle_beta   90.00
_cell.angle_gamma   90.00
#
_symmetry.space_group_name_H-M   'P 1'
#
loop_
_entity.id
_entity.type
_entity.pdbx_description
1 polymer ?
#
loop_
_entity_poly.entity_id
_entity_poly.type
_entity_poly.pdbx_seq_one_letter_code
_entity_poly.pdbx_strand_id
1 'polypeptide(L)'
;MKFLLSLAVCVPLGALSLYYFMELPDVNDLYRTCELYDVKQLTGIYGFDTYLCMIVTVFNHAFRDPLGYDITWLLLGFFGLILTVFALEGSRTRSNRFLSCFSFWGLISNFMGMSNVLLFLWIPAIFYCFDNTVIKDVRNVHISPGRANSILLSILLGYAAPTAAMLLVETLEMQKIGAMVWQFAPLWTGGLILLLDPLMRYLEDEEDMRMTAEARAKLKVADSRNAVQRVYMLIGMINALIYYILYIRLKMEGMLTVETFINLLNVYNGQMTGVTVEQLGRIVATHIFTADLLICYFGCAIWAFFDHGIKGVLIMLIGSIFLGPGGGFALYCVYREEHLQDTARLPATPQKKDQ
;
A
#
# COMPACT_ATOMS: atom_id res chain seq x y z
N MET A 1 -10.21 22.98 1.24
CA MET A 1 -11.33 22.26 1.91
C MET A 1 -11.05 20.77 2.08
N LYS A 2 -10.59 20.05 1.03
CA LYS A 2 -10.31 18.60 1.09
C LYS A 2 -9.37 18.20 2.25
N PHE A 3 -8.30 18.96 2.48
CA PHE A 3 -7.37 18.71 3.58
C PHE A 3 -8.02 18.74 4.97
N LEU A 4 -8.83 19.77 5.27
CA LEU A 4 -9.50 19.86 6.57
C LEU A 4 -10.54 18.75 6.74
N LEU A 5 -11.22 18.37 5.67
CA LEU A 5 -12.17 17.27 5.68
C LEU A 5 -11.46 15.92 5.88
N SER A 6 -10.31 15.70 5.25
CA SER A 6 -9.53 14.47 5.46
C SER A 6 -8.95 14.40 6.86
N LEU A 7 -8.53 15.51 7.47
CA LEU A 7 -8.17 15.52 8.89
C LEU A 7 -9.36 15.14 9.78
N ALA A 8 -10.52 15.76 9.56
CA ALA A 8 -11.70 15.55 10.39
C ALA A 8 -12.27 14.12 10.30
N VAL A 9 -12.06 13.43 9.17
CA VAL A 9 -12.57 12.07 8.94
C VAL A 9 -11.49 11.01 9.20
N CYS A 10 -10.32 11.15 8.56
CA CYS A 10 -9.32 10.09 8.54
C CYS A 10 -8.53 9.99 9.85
N VAL A 11 -8.28 11.09 10.56
CA VAL A 11 -7.56 11.04 11.85
C VAL A 11 -8.38 10.32 12.93
N PRO A 12 -9.68 10.63 13.15
CA PRO A 12 -10.49 9.86 14.09
C PRO A 12 -10.65 8.39 13.69
N LEU A 13 -10.80 8.07 12.40
CA LEU A 13 -10.90 6.69 11.93
C LEU A 13 -9.59 5.92 12.13
N GLY A 14 -8.45 6.56 11.87
CA GLY A 14 -7.13 6.01 12.20
C GLY A 14 -7.00 5.76 13.69
N ALA A 15 -7.45 6.70 14.54
CA ALA A 15 -7.37 6.56 15.99
C ALA A 15 -8.25 5.44 16.52
N LEU A 16 -9.46 5.31 15.96
CA LEU A 16 -10.34 4.20 16.25
C LEU A 16 -9.73 2.87 15.81
N SER A 17 -9.09 2.82 14.65
CA SER A 17 -8.38 1.63 14.13
C SER A 17 -7.20 1.24 15.04
N LEU A 18 -6.37 2.21 15.43
CA LEU A 18 -5.26 1.94 16.36
C LEU A 18 -5.77 1.49 17.73
N TYR A 19 -6.78 2.17 18.27
CA TYR A 19 -7.44 1.78 19.52
C TYR A 19 -7.99 0.36 19.43
N TYR A 20 -8.65 0.03 18.31
CA TYR A 20 -9.18 -1.31 18.04
C TYR A 20 -8.08 -2.38 18.14
N PHE A 21 -6.94 -2.18 17.47
CA PHE A 21 -5.82 -3.12 17.53
C PHE A 21 -5.19 -3.23 18.93
N MET A 22 -5.14 -2.12 19.68
CA MET A 22 -4.60 -2.11 21.06
C MET A 22 -5.53 -2.80 22.07
N GLU A 23 -6.84 -2.77 21.83
CA GLU A 23 -7.85 -3.40 22.69
C GLU A 23 -8.14 -4.86 22.29
N LEU A 24 -7.53 -5.38 21.22
CA LEU A 24 -7.66 -6.79 20.90
C LEU A 24 -7.16 -7.62 22.08
N PRO A 25 -7.96 -8.60 22.56
CA PRO A 25 -7.54 -9.50 23.62
C PRO A 25 -6.19 -10.12 23.28
N ASP A 26 -5.38 -10.33 24.31
CA ASP A 26 -4.10 -11.03 24.23
C ASP A 26 -2.98 -10.32 23.45
N VAL A 27 -3.20 -9.15 22.83
CA VAL A 27 -2.09 -8.35 22.25
C VAL A 27 -1.12 -7.93 23.35
N ASN A 28 -1.65 -7.53 24.51
CA ASN A 28 -0.83 -7.23 25.69
C ASN A 28 -0.09 -8.47 26.22
N ASP A 29 -0.69 -9.65 26.13
CA ASP A 29 -0.07 -10.90 26.59
C ASP A 29 0.98 -11.42 25.60
N LEU A 30 0.78 -11.24 24.29
CA LEU A 30 1.78 -11.42 23.24
C LEU A 30 2.98 -10.51 23.48
N TYR A 31 2.73 -9.23 23.77
CA TYR A 31 3.78 -8.27 24.09
C TYR A 31 4.59 -8.69 25.33
N ARG A 32 3.91 -9.04 26.42
CA ARG A 32 4.55 -9.55 27.66
C ARG A 32 5.32 -10.84 27.44
N THR A 33 4.81 -11.74 26.59
CA THR A 33 5.51 -12.98 26.25
C THR A 33 6.85 -12.66 25.57
N CYS A 34 6.85 -11.74 24.60
CA CYS A 34 8.07 -11.24 23.98
C CYS A 34 8.98 -10.46 24.95
N GLU A 35 8.47 -9.94 26.06
CA GLU A 35 9.29 -9.31 27.10
C GLU A 35 10.05 -10.34 27.95
N LEU A 36 9.44 -11.50 28.18
CA LEU A 36 9.96 -12.59 29.02
C LEU A 36 10.99 -13.47 28.29
N TYR A 37 10.83 -13.67 26.99
CA TYR A 37 11.89 -14.25 26.17
C TYR A 37 12.98 -13.18 26.00
N ASP A 38 14.24 -13.47 26.32
CA ASP A 38 15.36 -12.49 26.27
C ASP A 38 15.71 -12.11 24.80
N VAL A 39 14.82 -11.37 24.12
CA VAL A 39 14.92 -11.04 22.69
C VAL A 39 15.98 -9.97 22.39
N LYS A 40 16.93 -9.70 23.29
CA LYS A 40 18.02 -8.72 23.10
C LYS A 40 18.96 -9.05 21.92
N GLN A 41 18.66 -10.08 21.14
CA GLN A 41 19.52 -10.67 20.12
C GLN A 41 19.26 -10.14 18.70
N LEU A 42 18.29 -9.23 18.47
CA LEU A 42 17.95 -8.80 17.10
C LEU A 42 18.68 -7.53 16.69
N THR A 43 18.33 -6.38 17.29
CA THR A 43 18.99 -5.09 17.02
C THR A 43 19.84 -4.60 18.18
N GLY A 44 19.64 -5.15 19.37
CA GLY A 44 20.28 -4.69 20.60
C GLY A 44 19.57 -3.50 21.25
N ILE A 45 18.46 -3.03 20.69
CA ILE A 45 17.61 -1.99 21.27
C ILE A 45 16.37 -2.67 21.86
N TYR A 46 16.36 -2.83 23.19
CA TYR A 46 15.34 -3.60 23.92
C TYR A 46 13.89 -3.33 23.48
N GLY A 47 13.44 -2.07 23.53
CA GLY A 47 12.04 -1.76 23.18
C GLY A 47 11.69 -2.02 21.71
N PHE A 48 12.66 -1.87 20.81
CA PHE A 48 12.47 -2.17 19.40
C PHE A 48 12.45 -3.67 19.14
N ASP A 49 13.33 -4.43 19.80
CA ASP A 49 13.39 -5.89 19.70
C ASP A 49 12.12 -6.56 20.24
N THR A 50 11.56 -6.07 21.36
CA THR A 50 10.28 -6.56 21.90
C THR A 50 9.15 -6.32 20.90
N TYR A 51 9.09 -5.14 20.29
CA TYR A 51 8.04 -4.82 19.33
C TYR A 51 8.19 -5.61 18.02
N LEU A 52 9.42 -5.77 17.53
CA LEU A 52 9.72 -6.60 16.37
C LEU A 52 9.38 -8.08 16.63
N CYS A 53 9.68 -8.59 17.83
CA CYS A 53 9.27 -9.92 18.26
C CYS A 53 7.75 -10.09 18.19
N MET A 54 6.99 -9.11 18.69
CA MET A 54 5.53 -9.15 18.67
C MET A 54 5.01 -9.28 17.23
N ILE A 55 5.48 -8.44 16.32
CA ILE A 55 5.06 -8.46 14.91
C ILE A 55 5.44 -9.80 14.25
N VAL A 56 6.68 -10.24 14.40
CA VAL A 56 7.13 -11.53 13.84
C VAL A 56 6.32 -12.70 14.40
N THR A 57 5.92 -12.62 15.67
CA THR A 57 5.06 -13.63 16.31
C THR A 57 3.65 -13.62 15.72
N VAL A 58 3.08 -12.45 15.45
CA VAL A 58 1.79 -12.32 14.74
C VAL A 58 1.87 -12.94 13.35
N PHE A 59 2.90 -12.61 12.55
CA PHE A 59 3.13 -13.24 11.24
C PHE A 59 3.27 -14.75 11.34
N ASN A 60 4.06 -15.23 12.31
CA ASN A 60 4.26 -16.65 12.53
C ASN A 60 2.96 -17.38 12.91
N HIS A 61 2.08 -16.76 13.69
CA HIS A 61 0.76 -17.33 13.98
C HIS A 61 -0.14 -17.32 12.74
N ALA A 62 -0.15 -16.24 11.96
CA ALA A 62 -0.91 -16.17 10.71
C ALA A 62 -0.44 -17.23 9.70
N PHE A 63 0.87 -17.47 9.57
CA PHE A 63 1.40 -18.49 8.66
C PHE A 63 1.00 -19.93 9.03
N ARG A 64 0.69 -20.18 10.30
CA ARG A 64 0.23 -21.49 10.79
C ARG A 64 -1.27 -21.70 10.65
N ASP A 65 -2.02 -20.65 10.32
CA ASP A 65 -3.45 -20.70 10.06
C ASP A 65 -3.70 -20.67 8.54
N PRO A 66 -4.35 -21.65 7.92
CA PRO A 66 -4.58 -21.64 6.47
C PRO A 66 -5.29 -20.37 5.98
N LEU A 67 -6.31 -19.92 6.70
CA LEU A 67 -7.02 -18.69 6.39
C LEU A 67 -6.13 -17.46 6.64
N GLY A 68 -5.45 -17.40 7.79
CA GLY A 68 -4.47 -16.36 8.11
C GLY A 68 -3.38 -16.21 7.06
N TYR A 69 -2.82 -17.31 6.57
CA TYR A 69 -1.79 -17.34 5.54
C TYR A 69 -2.30 -16.72 4.23
N ASP A 70 -3.49 -17.11 3.78
CA ASP A 70 -4.09 -16.60 2.55
C ASP A 70 -4.48 -15.11 2.67
N ILE A 71 -5.03 -14.70 3.82
CA ILE A 71 -5.32 -13.28 4.09
C ILE A 71 -4.04 -12.45 4.16
N THR A 72 -2.95 -13.01 4.71
CA THR A 72 -1.63 -12.37 4.71
C THR A 72 -1.15 -12.12 3.28
N TRP A 73 -1.24 -13.12 2.39
CA TRP A 73 -0.89 -12.94 0.97
C TRP A 73 -1.68 -11.78 0.33
N LEU A 74 -2.98 -11.73 0.55
CA LEU A 74 -3.86 -10.71 -0.02
C LEU A 74 -3.52 -9.31 0.53
N LEU A 75 -3.32 -9.19 1.84
CA LEU A 75 -2.92 -7.95 2.51
C LEU A 75 -1.58 -7.45 1.99
N LEU A 76 -0.57 -8.31 1.91
CA LEU A 76 0.77 -7.92 1.47
C LEU A 76 0.82 -7.57 -0.01
N GLY A 77 0.06 -8.27 -0.86
CA GLY A 77 -0.12 -7.90 -2.26
C GLY A 77 -0.73 -6.50 -2.40
N PHE A 78 -1.78 -6.23 -1.61
CA PHE A 78 -2.45 -4.94 -1.60
C PHE A 78 -1.55 -3.83 -1.04
N PHE A 79 -0.77 -4.11 -0.01
CA PHE A 79 0.18 -3.17 0.55
C PHE A 79 1.27 -2.80 -0.47
N GLY A 80 1.74 -3.74 -1.29
CA GLY A 80 2.66 -3.42 -2.39
C GLY A 80 2.10 -2.40 -3.38
N LEU A 81 0.80 -2.47 -3.69
CA LEU A 81 0.11 -1.47 -4.50
C LEU A 81 0.05 -0.11 -3.80
N ILE A 82 -0.23 -0.06 -2.50
CA ILE A 82 -0.29 1.22 -1.79
C ILE A 82 1.11 1.84 -1.65
N LEU A 83 2.15 1.03 -1.41
CA LEU A 83 3.54 1.49 -1.44
C LEU A 83 3.91 2.05 -2.83
N THR A 84 3.40 1.44 -3.90
CA THR A 84 3.53 1.99 -5.26
C THR A 84 2.85 3.35 -5.39
N VAL A 85 1.64 3.51 -4.86
CA VAL A 85 0.94 4.81 -4.81
C VAL A 85 1.78 5.84 -4.02
N PHE A 86 2.29 5.47 -2.83
CA PHE A 86 3.09 6.38 -2.01
C PHE A 86 4.34 6.84 -2.77
N ALA A 87 5.02 5.92 -3.46
CA ALA A 87 6.22 6.22 -4.24
C ALA A 87 5.94 7.14 -5.44
N LEU A 88 4.84 6.90 -6.16
CA LEU A 88 4.43 7.71 -7.31
C LEU A 88 4.00 9.12 -6.89
N GLU A 89 3.10 9.24 -5.91
CA GLU A 89 2.64 10.54 -5.42
C GLU A 89 3.80 11.34 -4.80
N GLY A 90 4.68 10.67 -4.06
CA GLY A 90 5.89 11.26 -3.49
C GLY A 90 6.94 11.68 -4.54
N SER A 91 6.84 11.20 -5.78
CA SER A 91 7.77 11.51 -6.88
C SER A 91 7.24 12.59 -7.84
N ARG A 92 6.02 13.12 -7.63
CA ARG A 92 5.51 14.23 -8.46
C ARG A 92 6.31 15.51 -8.22
N THR A 93 6.42 16.33 -9.26
CA THR A 93 7.27 17.55 -9.27
C THR A 93 6.99 18.53 -8.12
N ARG A 94 5.73 18.63 -7.65
CA ARG A 94 5.34 19.47 -6.50
C ARG A 94 5.10 18.71 -5.20
N SER A 95 5.50 17.45 -5.11
CA SER A 95 5.44 16.73 -3.84
C SER A 95 6.29 17.44 -2.78
N ASN A 96 5.77 17.56 -1.55
CA ASN A 96 6.58 18.03 -0.44
C ASN A 96 7.53 16.92 0.03
N ARG A 97 8.56 17.30 0.81
CA ARG A 97 9.53 16.32 1.35
C ARG A 97 8.87 15.24 2.20
N PHE A 98 7.81 15.59 2.93
CA PHE A 98 7.08 14.66 3.79
C PHE A 98 6.47 13.51 2.98
N LEU A 99 5.76 13.81 1.89
CA LEU A 99 5.14 12.82 1.02
C LEU A 99 6.18 12.02 0.21
N SER A 100 7.31 12.64 -0.13
CA SER A 100 8.43 11.96 -0.82
C SER A 100 9.14 10.91 0.05
N CYS A 101 8.97 10.93 1.37
CA CYS A 101 9.52 9.92 2.29
C CYS A 101 8.72 8.61 2.30
N PHE A 102 8.30 8.10 1.13
CA PHE A 102 7.44 6.91 1.04
C PHE A 102 8.03 5.65 1.69
N SER A 103 9.35 5.46 1.65
CA SER A 103 10.03 4.33 2.32
C SER A 103 9.88 4.38 3.83
N PHE A 104 9.87 5.60 4.39
CA PHE A 104 9.63 5.80 5.82
C PHE A 104 8.16 5.53 6.16
N TRP A 105 7.22 5.97 5.34
CA TRP A 105 5.79 5.64 5.52
C TRP A 105 5.55 4.14 5.43
N GLY A 106 6.15 3.46 4.45
CA GLY A 106 6.06 2.01 4.34
C GLY A 106 6.68 1.28 5.54
N LEU A 107 7.80 1.77 6.07
CA LEU A 107 8.40 1.22 7.28
C LEU A 107 7.44 1.37 8.48
N ILE A 108 6.87 2.56 8.69
CA ILE A 108 5.88 2.76 9.75
C ILE A 108 4.66 1.85 9.52
N SER A 109 4.20 1.66 8.27
CA SER A 109 3.07 0.78 7.95
C SER A 109 3.33 -0.67 8.34
N ASN A 110 4.56 -1.16 8.18
CA ASN A 110 4.97 -2.49 8.63
C ASN A 110 4.88 -2.65 10.15
N PHE A 111 5.16 -1.58 10.88
CA PHE A 111 5.12 -1.57 12.35
C PHE A 111 3.70 -1.36 12.89
N MET A 112 3.02 -0.31 12.44
CA MET A 112 1.74 0.12 12.99
C MET A 112 0.52 -0.48 12.28
N GLY A 113 0.71 -1.19 11.18
CA GLY A 113 -0.38 -1.58 10.27
C GLY A 113 -0.61 -0.54 9.18
N MET A 114 -0.97 -1.02 7.99
CA MET A 114 -1.05 -0.18 6.80
C MET A 114 -2.25 0.78 6.86
N SER A 115 -3.38 0.30 7.37
CA SER A 115 -4.61 1.09 7.54
C SER A 115 -4.37 2.33 8.39
N ASN A 116 -3.61 2.20 9.48
CA ASN A 116 -3.32 3.27 10.42
C ASN A 116 -2.52 4.38 9.73
N VAL A 117 -1.41 4.04 9.06
CA VAL A 117 -0.57 5.04 8.36
C VAL A 117 -1.33 5.72 7.23
N LEU A 118 -2.11 4.94 6.47
CA LEU A 118 -2.91 5.46 5.35
C LEU A 118 -3.90 6.53 5.84
N LEU A 119 -4.69 6.20 6.87
CA LEU A 119 -5.74 7.07 7.40
C LEU A 119 -5.17 8.26 8.19
N PHE A 120 -4.26 8.00 9.13
CA PHE A 120 -3.77 9.05 10.02
C PHE A 120 -2.87 10.06 9.33
N LEU A 121 -1.97 9.58 8.47
CA LEU A 121 -0.83 10.37 8.03
C LEU A 121 -0.93 10.66 6.54
N TRP A 122 -1.09 9.62 5.73
CA TRP A 122 -0.87 9.75 4.30
C TRP A 122 -2.03 10.47 3.57
N ILE A 123 -3.30 10.11 3.83
CA ILE A 123 -4.45 10.78 3.19
C ILE A 123 -4.52 12.27 3.56
N PRO A 124 -4.32 12.69 4.83
CA PRO A 124 -4.21 14.10 5.14
C PRO A 124 -3.01 14.77 4.43
N ALA A 125 -1.85 14.12 4.42
CA ALA A 125 -0.66 14.68 3.79
C ALA A 125 -0.81 14.88 2.28
N ILE A 126 -1.41 13.94 1.55
CA ILE A 126 -1.60 14.09 0.09
C ILE A 126 -2.49 15.30 -0.23
N PHE A 127 -3.58 15.51 0.52
CA PHE A 127 -4.47 16.66 0.30
C PHE A 127 -3.89 17.98 0.81
N TYR A 128 -2.95 17.94 1.74
CA TYR A 128 -2.15 19.11 2.10
C TYR A 128 -1.18 19.49 0.96
N CYS A 129 -0.56 18.51 0.32
CA CYS A 129 0.40 18.74 -0.77
C CYS A 129 -0.26 19.19 -2.08
N PHE A 130 -1.37 18.53 -2.44
CA PHE A 130 -2.04 18.71 -3.72
C PHE A 130 -3.40 19.38 -3.53
N ASP A 131 -3.42 20.60 -3.00
CA ASP A 131 -4.63 21.42 -3.01
C ASP A 131 -5.00 21.81 -4.45
N ASN A 132 -6.26 22.21 -4.66
CA ASN A 132 -6.88 22.48 -5.96
C ASN A 132 -6.09 23.46 -6.86
N THR A 133 -5.20 24.28 -6.29
CA THR A 133 -4.33 25.20 -7.03
C THR A 133 -3.19 24.48 -7.75
N VAL A 134 -2.64 23.42 -7.16
CA VAL A 134 -1.52 22.64 -7.72
C VAL A 134 -1.99 21.78 -8.89
N ILE A 135 -3.21 21.24 -8.81
CA ILE A 135 -3.83 20.37 -9.83
C ILE A 135 -4.20 21.13 -11.11
N LYS A 136 -4.35 22.47 -11.04
CA LYS A 136 -4.69 23.28 -12.23
C LYS A 136 -3.60 23.29 -13.29
N ASP A 137 -2.34 23.13 -12.90
CA ASP A 137 -1.23 23.00 -13.85
C ASP A 137 -0.75 21.56 -13.88
N VAL A 138 -1.05 20.88 -14.99
CA VAL A 138 -0.69 19.49 -15.25
C VAL A 138 0.82 19.23 -15.12
N ARG A 139 1.65 20.26 -15.30
CA ARG A 139 3.11 20.16 -15.13
C ARG A 139 3.52 19.88 -13.69
N ASN A 140 2.72 20.30 -12.71
CA ASN A 140 3.01 20.09 -11.28
C ASN A 140 2.87 18.63 -10.83
N VAL A 141 2.08 17.84 -11.58
CA VAL A 141 1.81 16.42 -11.30
C VAL A 141 2.61 15.48 -12.21
N HIS A 142 3.59 16.02 -12.94
CA HIS A 142 4.45 15.24 -13.82
C HIS A 142 5.42 14.33 -13.04
N ILE A 143 5.58 13.12 -13.57
CA ILE A 143 6.56 12.11 -13.17
C ILE A 143 7.27 11.64 -14.45
N SER A 144 8.61 11.65 -14.48
CA SER A 144 9.33 11.17 -15.67
C SER A 144 9.11 9.66 -15.87
N PRO A 145 9.01 9.17 -17.13
CA PRO A 145 8.84 7.75 -17.42
C PRO A 145 9.89 6.85 -16.74
N GLY A 146 11.15 7.25 -16.71
CA GLY A 146 12.27 6.56 -16.08
C GLY A 146 12.11 6.50 -14.56
N ARG A 147 11.54 7.53 -13.95
CA ARG A 147 11.19 7.51 -12.53
C ARG A 147 10.03 6.55 -12.25
N ALA A 148 8.99 6.55 -13.07
CA ALA A 148 7.87 5.60 -12.93
C ALA A 148 8.36 4.14 -13.11
N ASN A 149 9.20 3.87 -14.11
CA ASN A 149 9.76 2.55 -14.34
C ASN A 149 10.73 2.09 -13.25
N SER A 150 11.56 2.99 -12.70
CA SER A 150 12.42 2.67 -11.56
C SER A 150 11.60 2.34 -10.31
N ILE A 151 10.48 3.03 -10.07
CA ILE A 151 9.52 2.68 -9.01
C ILE A 151 8.96 1.26 -9.22
N LEU A 152 8.48 0.94 -10.42
CA LEU A 152 7.95 -0.39 -10.73
C LEU A 152 8.99 -1.49 -10.43
N LEU A 153 10.19 -1.38 -10.98
CA LEU A 153 11.25 -2.36 -10.77
C LEU A 153 11.64 -2.49 -9.30
N SER A 154 11.69 -1.37 -8.58
CA SER A 154 12.03 -1.36 -7.16
C SER A 154 10.94 -1.97 -6.29
N ILE A 155 9.67 -1.80 -6.62
CA ILE A 155 8.57 -2.50 -5.93
C ILE A 155 8.65 -4.00 -6.21
N LEU A 156 8.91 -4.42 -7.45
CA LEU A 156 9.03 -5.84 -7.78
C LEU A 156 10.22 -6.50 -7.07
N LEU A 157 11.40 -5.88 -7.11
CA LEU A 157 12.64 -6.44 -6.57
C LEU A 157 12.80 -6.20 -5.06
N GLY A 158 12.45 -5.02 -4.57
CA GLY A 158 12.65 -4.61 -3.19
C GLY A 158 11.50 -4.95 -2.24
N TYR A 159 10.31 -5.26 -2.78
CA TYR A 159 9.15 -5.60 -1.96
C TYR A 159 8.52 -6.93 -2.38
N ALA A 160 8.10 -7.09 -3.64
CA ALA A 160 7.36 -8.28 -4.06
C ALA A 160 8.20 -9.57 -3.98
N ALA A 161 9.47 -9.53 -4.43
CA ALA A 161 10.36 -10.68 -4.34
C ALA A 161 10.68 -11.10 -2.88
N PRO A 162 11.06 -10.20 -1.96
CA PRO A 162 11.18 -10.54 -0.54
C PRO A 162 9.89 -11.06 0.09
N THR A 163 8.74 -10.49 -0.29
CA THR A 163 7.42 -10.96 0.17
C THR A 163 7.17 -12.40 -0.27
N ALA A 164 7.37 -12.70 -1.56
CA ALA A 164 7.23 -14.05 -2.08
C ALA A 164 8.21 -15.02 -1.44
N ALA A 165 9.48 -14.61 -1.24
CA ALA A 165 10.48 -15.43 -0.57
C ALA A 165 10.07 -15.74 0.88
N MET A 166 9.61 -14.75 1.64
CA MET A 166 9.10 -14.95 3.00
C MET A 166 7.93 -15.96 3.04
N LEU A 167 7.00 -15.86 2.09
CA LEU A 167 5.78 -16.67 2.09
C LEU A 167 5.95 -18.08 1.54
N LEU A 168 6.86 -18.27 0.58
CA LEU A 168 7.06 -19.55 -0.14
C LEU A 168 8.11 -20.46 0.52
N VAL A 169 8.82 -19.96 1.53
CA VAL A 169 9.79 -20.77 2.28
C VAL A 169 9.07 -21.86 3.07
N GLU A 170 9.59 -23.09 2.99
CA GLU A 170 8.96 -24.28 3.58
C GLU A 170 9.10 -24.36 5.11
N THR A 171 10.22 -23.88 5.67
CA THR A 171 10.50 -24.01 7.10
C THR A 171 10.04 -22.78 7.87
N LEU A 172 9.30 -23.02 8.96
CA LEU A 172 8.76 -21.95 9.80
C LEU A 172 9.85 -21.04 10.40
N GLU A 173 11.01 -21.62 10.75
CA GLU A 173 12.19 -20.88 11.23
C GLU A 173 12.63 -19.82 10.21
N MET A 174 12.72 -20.21 8.94
CA MET A 174 13.15 -19.32 7.87
C MET A 174 12.04 -18.33 7.49
N GLN A 175 10.76 -18.68 7.63
CA GLN A 175 9.66 -17.73 7.49
C GLN A 175 9.69 -16.64 8.57
N LYS A 176 10.04 -16.98 9.83
CA LYS A 176 10.21 -15.99 10.92
C LYS A 176 11.36 -15.03 10.62
N ILE A 177 12.51 -15.56 10.20
CA ILE A 177 13.66 -14.74 9.79
C ILE A 177 13.28 -13.87 8.59
N GLY A 178 12.57 -14.45 7.61
CA GLY A 178 12.02 -13.76 6.46
C GLY A 178 11.12 -12.60 6.88
N ALA A 179 10.16 -12.82 7.78
CA ALA A 179 9.24 -11.80 8.29
C ALA A 179 9.95 -10.67 9.02
N MET A 180 10.98 -11.00 9.80
CA MET A 180 11.80 -10.03 10.51
C MET A 180 12.57 -9.13 9.54
N VAL A 181 13.25 -9.73 8.56
CA VAL A 181 14.03 -9.01 7.54
C VAL A 181 13.09 -8.20 6.65
N TRP A 182 11.94 -8.77 6.28
CA TRP A 182 10.92 -8.16 5.44
C TRP A 182 10.28 -6.89 6.05
N GLN A 183 10.26 -6.73 7.38
CA GLN A 183 9.79 -5.48 8.00
C GLN A 183 10.52 -4.24 7.47
N PHE A 184 11.75 -4.41 6.98
CA PHE A 184 12.58 -3.33 6.43
C PHE A 184 12.53 -3.21 4.90
N ALA A 185 11.75 -4.06 4.21
CA ALA A 185 11.62 -4.04 2.75
C ALA A 185 11.32 -2.65 2.16
N PRO A 186 10.44 -1.81 2.77
CA PRO A 186 10.21 -0.44 2.28
C PRO A 186 11.46 0.42 2.19
N LEU A 187 12.45 0.24 3.08
CA LEU A 187 13.71 0.97 3.02
C LEU A 187 14.55 0.55 1.80
N TRP A 188 14.58 -0.74 1.48
CA TRP A 188 15.31 -1.23 0.31
C TRP A 188 14.65 -0.77 -0.98
N THR A 189 13.32 -0.72 -1.05
CA THR A 189 12.64 -0.13 -2.22
C THR A 189 13.06 1.32 -2.45
N GLY A 190 13.25 2.11 -1.38
CA GLY A 190 13.79 3.47 -1.46
C GLY A 190 15.19 3.53 -2.04
N GLY A 191 16.09 2.70 -1.50
CA GLY A 191 17.46 2.58 -1.99
C GLY A 191 17.53 2.15 -3.46
N LEU A 192 16.73 1.16 -3.86
CA LEU A 192 16.65 0.69 -5.24
C LEU A 192 16.13 1.76 -6.19
N ILE A 193 15.15 2.57 -5.77
CA ILE A 193 14.65 3.67 -6.61
C ILE A 193 15.77 4.70 -6.86
N LEU A 194 16.55 5.04 -5.84
CA LEU A 194 17.69 5.96 -5.99
C LEU A 194 18.79 5.39 -6.91
N LEU A 195 19.00 4.08 -6.87
CA LEU A 195 19.97 3.37 -7.71
C LEU A 195 19.49 3.25 -9.17
N LEU A 196 18.22 2.91 -9.38
CA LEU A 196 17.66 2.61 -10.70
C LEU A 196 17.23 3.86 -11.47
N ASP A 197 16.86 4.96 -10.81
CA ASP A 197 16.38 6.17 -11.50
C ASP A 197 17.41 6.75 -12.50
N PRO A 198 18.71 6.93 -12.16
CA PRO A 198 19.70 7.37 -13.13
C PRO A 198 19.87 6.41 -14.32
N LEU A 199 19.83 5.11 -14.06
CA LEU A 199 19.93 4.08 -15.10
C LEU A 199 18.74 4.15 -16.06
N MET A 200 17.53 4.28 -15.52
CA MET A 200 16.32 4.34 -16.34
C MET A 200 16.23 5.64 -17.14
N ARG A 201 16.72 6.78 -16.60
CA ARG A 201 16.82 8.04 -17.35
C ARG A 201 17.84 7.99 -18.48
N TYR A 202 18.92 7.22 -18.32
CA TYR A 202 19.87 7.00 -19.42
C TYR A 202 19.26 6.20 -20.58
N LEU A 203 18.27 5.35 -20.28
CA LEU A 203 17.52 4.57 -21.27
C LEU A 203 16.33 5.32 -21.87
N GLU A 204 16.01 6.53 -21.40
CA GLU A 204 14.97 7.36 -22.02
C GLU A 204 15.49 7.90 -23.36
N ASP A 205 14.67 7.77 -24.41
CA ASP A 205 15.00 8.24 -25.75
C ASP A 205 15.29 9.75 -25.76
N GLU A 206 16.25 10.17 -26.58
CA GLU A 206 16.55 11.59 -26.76
C GLU A 206 15.30 12.34 -27.28
N GLU A 207 14.99 13.47 -26.65
CA GLU A 207 13.88 14.32 -27.07
C GLU A 207 14.08 14.79 -28.52
N ASP A 208 13.13 14.48 -29.41
CA ASP A 208 13.18 15.00 -30.78
C ASP A 208 13.05 16.54 -30.76
N MET A 209 14.19 17.19 -31.01
CA MET A 209 14.32 18.65 -31.01
C MET A 209 13.53 19.33 -32.13
N ARG A 210 13.03 18.58 -33.12
CA ARG A 210 12.24 19.12 -34.25
C ARG A 210 10.80 19.49 -33.87
N MET A 211 10.29 19.02 -32.73
CA MET A 211 8.93 19.30 -32.29
C MET A 211 8.77 20.73 -31.73
N THR A 212 7.60 21.34 -31.99
CA THR A 212 7.21 22.61 -31.37
C THR A 212 7.14 22.47 -29.84
N ALA A 213 7.37 23.57 -29.11
CA ALA A 213 7.36 23.54 -27.65
C ALA A 213 6.01 23.05 -27.06
N GLU A 214 4.90 23.36 -27.73
CA GLU A 214 3.57 22.90 -27.34
C GLU A 214 3.40 21.39 -27.55
N ALA A 215 3.79 20.87 -28.73
CA ALA A 215 3.74 19.45 -29.01
C ALA A 215 4.61 18.65 -28.03
N ARG A 216 5.81 19.18 -27.71
CA ARG A 216 6.71 18.60 -26.72
C ARG A 216 6.11 18.56 -25.32
N ALA A 217 5.45 19.63 -24.89
CA ALA A 217 4.77 19.66 -23.57
C ALA A 217 3.62 18.66 -23.51
N LYS A 218 2.81 18.55 -24.57
CA LYS A 218 1.73 17.55 -24.67
C LYS A 218 2.26 16.13 -24.65
N LEU A 219 3.34 15.86 -25.39
CA LEU A 219 3.99 14.55 -25.42
C LEU A 219 4.54 14.17 -24.04
N LYS A 220 5.25 15.08 -23.35
CA LYS A 220 5.76 14.84 -22.00
C LYS A 220 4.68 14.47 -20.99
N VAL A 221 3.53 15.13 -21.06
CA VAL A 221 2.38 14.81 -20.20
C VAL A 221 1.78 13.45 -20.56
N ALA A 222 1.62 13.16 -21.85
CA ALA A 222 1.11 11.88 -22.32
C ALA A 222 2.04 10.71 -21.93
N ASP A 223 3.36 10.88 -22.07
CA ASP A 223 4.35 9.85 -21.72
C ASP A 223 4.40 9.61 -20.22
N SER A 224 4.34 10.67 -19.42
CA SER A 224 4.21 10.58 -17.96
C SER A 224 2.97 9.76 -17.59
N ARG A 225 1.82 10.08 -18.18
CA ARG A 225 0.55 9.41 -17.92
C ARG A 225 0.62 7.94 -18.28
N ASN A 226 1.08 7.64 -19.49
CA ASN A 226 1.21 6.29 -19.99
C ASN A 226 2.18 5.47 -19.13
N ALA A 227 3.29 6.05 -18.66
CA ALA A 227 4.23 5.38 -17.77
C ALA A 227 3.57 5.04 -16.43
N VAL A 228 2.94 6.02 -15.77
CA VAL A 228 2.29 5.80 -14.45
C VAL A 228 1.13 4.81 -14.56
N GLN A 229 0.29 4.92 -15.59
CA GLN A 229 -0.80 3.97 -15.83
C GLN A 229 -0.28 2.54 -16.05
N ARG A 230 0.82 2.36 -16.78
CA ARG A 230 1.47 1.05 -16.94
C ARG A 230 1.92 0.46 -15.61
N VAL A 231 2.49 1.27 -14.72
CA VAL A 231 2.87 0.81 -13.36
C VAL A 231 1.64 0.31 -12.60
N TYR A 232 0.56 1.09 -12.56
CA TYR A 232 -0.67 0.67 -11.88
C TYR A 232 -1.31 -0.56 -12.50
N MET A 233 -1.36 -0.66 -13.84
CA MET A 233 -1.91 -1.84 -14.52
C MET A 233 -1.09 -3.10 -14.21
N LEU A 234 0.23 -3.04 -14.25
CA LEU A 234 1.09 -4.19 -13.97
C LEU A 234 0.96 -4.66 -12.51
N ILE A 235 1.04 -3.75 -11.54
CA ILE A 235 0.87 -4.10 -10.12
C ILE A 235 -0.56 -4.55 -9.82
N GLY A 236 -1.55 -3.96 -10.49
CA GLY A 236 -2.96 -4.35 -10.42
C GLY A 236 -3.20 -5.76 -10.95
N MET A 237 -2.58 -6.14 -12.07
CA MET A 237 -2.64 -7.50 -12.62
C MET A 237 -2.02 -8.53 -11.67
N ILE A 238 -0.88 -8.21 -11.03
CA ILE A 238 -0.26 -9.07 -10.01
C ILE A 238 -1.22 -9.26 -8.83
N ASN A 239 -1.85 -8.17 -8.37
CA ASN A 239 -2.84 -8.23 -7.28
C ASN A 239 -4.07 -9.06 -7.66
N ALA A 240 -4.57 -8.91 -8.88
CA ALA A 240 -5.69 -9.71 -9.39
C ALA A 240 -5.31 -11.20 -9.46
N LEU A 241 -4.09 -11.51 -9.92
CA LEU A 241 -3.59 -12.89 -9.96
C LEU A 241 -3.51 -13.50 -8.55
N ILE A 242 -2.95 -12.76 -7.58
CA ILE A 242 -2.92 -13.17 -6.16
C ILE A 242 -4.35 -13.46 -5.69
N TYR A 243 -5.28 -12.52 -5.89
CA TYR A 243 -6.68 -12.67 -5.49
C TYR A 243 -7.32 -13.93 -6.07
N TYR A 244 -7.14 -14.20 -7.37
CA TYR A 244 -7.72 -15.39 -8.03
C TYR A 244 -7.08 -16.70 -7.57
N ILE A 245 -5.76 -16.73 -7.36
CA ILE A 245 -5.06 -17.91 -6.81
C ILE A 245 -5.63 -18.25 -5.43
N LEU A 246 -5.74 -17.24 -4.55
CA LEU A 246 -6.27 -17.43 -3.20
C LEU A 246 -7.76 -17.80 -3.22
N TYR A 247 -8.56 -17.18 -4.07
CA TYR A 247 -9.97 -17.51 -4.23
C TYR A 247 -10.17 -18.97 -4.63
N ILE A 248 -9.40 -19.47 -5.61
CA ILE A 248 -9.45 -20.87 -6.04
C ILE A 248 -9.04 -21.79 -4.88
N ARG A 249 -7.95 -21.48 -4.19
CA ARG A 249 -7.46 -22.25 -3.04
C ARG A 249 -8.49 -22.33 -1.92
N LEU A 250 -8.98 -21.19 -1.44
CA LEU A 250 -10.00 -21.11 -0.38
C LEU A 250 -11.30 -21.83 -0.77
N LYS A 251 -11.68 -21.79 -2.05
CA LYS A 251 -12.85 -22.51 -2.57
C LYS A 251 -12.62 -24.01 -2.58
N MET A 252 -11.43 -24.48 -2.98
CA MET A 252 -11.07 -25.90 -2.95
C MET A 252 -11.02 -26.46 -1.53
N GLU A 253 -10.57 -25.65 -0.57
CA GLU A 253 -10.51 -26.00 0.85
C GLU A 253 -11.86 -25.85 1.56
N GLY A 254 -12.90 -25.36 0.88
CA GLY A 254 -14.24 -25.18 1.44
C GLY A 254 -14.34 -24.07 2.50
N MET A 255 -13.35 -23.19 2.58
CA MET A 255 -13.25 -22.14 3.61
C MET A 255 -13.97 -20.85 3.23
N LEU A 256 -14.29 -20.66 1.93
CA LEU A 256 -14.97 -19.47 1.40
C LEU A 256 -16.49 -19.50 1.65
N THR A 257 -16.91 -19.59 2.90
CA THR A 257 -18.33 -19.46 3.29
C THR A 257 -18.57 -18.10 3.95
N VAL A 258 -19.79 -17.57 3.78
CA VAL A 258 -20.21 -16.34 4.49
C VAL A 258 -20.12 -16.53 6.01
N GLU A 259 -20.37 -17.75 6.48
CA GLU A 259 -20.24 -18.12 7.89
C GLU A 259 -18.80 -17.98 8.40
N THR A 260 -17.78 -18.41 7.64
CA THR A 260 -16.38 -18.22 8.04
C THR A 260 -16.07 -16.74 8.28
N PHE A 261 -16.56 -15.86 7.41
CA PHE A 261 -16.34 -14.42 7.54
C PHE A 261 -17.10 -13.82 8.73
N ILE A 262 -18.37 -14.20 8.91
CA ILE A 262 -19.19 -13.78 10.06
C ILE A 262 -18.55 -14.27 11.36
N ASN A 263 -18.09 -15.52 11.41
CA ASN A 263 -17.43 -16.10 12.58
C ASN A 263 -16.15 -15.34 12.88
N LEU A 264 -15.32 -15.05 11.88
CA LEU A 264 -14.07 -14.31 12.06
C LEU A 264 -14.29 -12.88 12.59
N LEU A 265 -15.38 -12.22 12.17
CA LEU A 265 -15.78 -10.91 12.68
C LEU A 265 -16.38 -10.97 14.09
N ASN A 266 -17.03 -12.07 14.45
CA ASN A 266 -17.69 -12.25 15.74
C ASN A 266 -16.88 -13.06 16.76
N VAL A 267 -15.63 -13.42 16.44
CA VAL A 267 -14.75 -14.24 17.30
C VAL A 267 -14.73 -13.73 18.75
N TYR A 268 -14.77 -12.41 18.95
CA TYR A 268 -14.65 -11.78 20.27
C TYR A 268 -16.00 -11.48 20.95
N ASN A 269 -17.14 -11.78 20.33
CA ASN A 269 -18.45 -11.60 20.94
C ASN A 269 -18.84 -12.73 21.91
N GLY A 270 -18.00 -13.76 22.07
CA GLY A 270 -18.18 -14.85 23.03
C GLY A 270 -16.93 -15.05 23.89
N GLN A 271 -17.11 -15.63 25.09
CA GLN A 271 -15.96 -16.07 25.89
C GLN A 271 -15.29 -17.26 25.19
N MET A 272 -14.07 -17.08 24.68
CA MET A 272 -13.24 -18.17 24.15
C MET A 272 -12.72 -19.06 25.29
N THR A 273 -13.61 -19.77 25.97
CA THR A 273 -13.24 -20.72 27.03
C THR A 273 -12.71 -22.01 26.40
N GLY A 274 -11.52 -22.46 26.81
CA GLY A 274 -10.97 -23.76 26.41
C GLY A 274 -10.10 -23.75 25.15
N VAL A 275 -9.77 -22.59 24.61
CA VAL A 275 -8.83 -22.45 23.47
C VAL A 275 -7.40 -22.44 23.99
N THR A 276 -6.48 -23.15 23.33
CA THR A 276 -5.06 -23.10 23.70
C THR A 276 -4.43 -21.76 23.32
N VAL A 277 -3.37 -21.33 24.01
CA VAL A 277 -2.66 -20.07 23.70
C VAL A 277 -2.21 -20.03 22.23
N GLU A 278 -1.79 -21.18 21.68
CA GLU A 278 -1.40 -21.24 20.27
C GLU A 278 -2.57 -21.03 19.31
N GLN A 279 -3.72 -21.66 19.57
CA GLN A 279 -4.92 -21.48 18.76
C GLN A 279 -5.43 -20.04 18.85
N LEU A 280 -5.40 -19.47 20.04
CA LEU A 280 -5.77 -18.08 20.28
C LEU A 280 -4.87 -17.12 19.49
N GLY A 281 -3.55 -17.33 19.51
CA GLY A 281 -2.61 -16.52 18.73
C GLY A 281 -2.87 -16.60 17.22
N ARG A 282 -3.25 -17.77 16.69
CA ARG A 282 -3.66 -17.93 15.28
C ARG A 282 -4.91 -17.12 14.95
N ILE A 283 -5.95 -17.24 15.79
CA ILE A 283 -7.22 -16.52 15.61
C ILE A 283 -6.98 -15.00 15.66
N VAL A 284 -6.23 -14.52 16.66
CA VAL A 284 -5.89 -13.10 16.82
C VAL A 284 -5.10 -12.59 15.61
N ALA A 285 -4.10 -13.33 15.15
CA ALA A 285 -3.29 -12.92 14.00
C ALA A 285 -4.11 -12.84 12.70
N THR A 286 -4.92 -13.86 12.40
CA THR A 286 -5.82 -13.86 11.24
C THR A 286 -6.82 -12.71 11.31
N HIS A 287 -7.33 -12.42 12.50
CA HIS A 287 -8.23 -11.31 12.72
C HIS A 287 -7.55 -9.95 12.51
N ILE A 288 -6.34 -9.74 13.05
CA ILE A 288 -5.55 -8.51 12.85
C ILE A 288 -5.35 -8.23 11.35
N PHE A 289 -4.89 -9.22 10.57
CA PHE A 289 -4.66 -9.01 9.14
C PHE A 289 -5.95 -8.82 8.34
N THR A 290 -7.04 -9.45 8.76
CA THR A 290 -8.36 -9.22 8.14
C THR A 290 -8.85 -7.81 8.40
N ALA A 291 -8.79 -7.35 9.65
CA ALA A 291 -9.18 -6.01 10.04
C ALA A 291 -8.31 -4.97 9.31
N ASP A 292 -6.99 -5.15 9.28
CA ASP A 292 -6.08 -4.23 8.58
C ASP A 292 -6.39 -4.16 7.08
N LEU A 293 -6.62 -5.31 6.43
CA LEU A 293 -7.02 -5.36 5.01
C LEU A 293 -8.33 -4.59 4.75
N LEU A 294 -9.36 -4.82 5.57
CA LEU A 294 -10.66 -4.18 5.41
C LEU A 294 -10.59 -2.67 5.65
N ILE A 295 -10.00 -2.26 6.78
CA ILE A 295 -9.87 -0.84 7.14
C ILE A 295 -9.02 -0.11 6.10
N CYS A 296 -7.93 -0.74 5.63
CA CYS A 296 -7.09 -0.19 4.58
C CYS A 296 -7.85 -0.02 3.26
N TYR A 297 -8.65 -1.01 2.85
CA TYR A 297 -9.50 -0.93 1.66
C TYR A 297 -10.56 0.19 1.79
N PHE A 298 -11.18 0.35 2.96
CA PHE A 298 -12.08 1.47 3.23
C PHE A 298 -11.34 2.82 3.23
N GLY A 299 -10.10 2.87 3.73
CA GLY A 299 -9.24 4.05 3.62
C GLY A 299 -8.99 4.46 2.17
N CYS A 300 -8.72 3.50 1.29
CA CYS A 300 -8.63 3.72 -0.15
C CYS A 300 -9.97 4.22 -0.76
N ALA A 301 -11.10 3.70 -0.29
CA ALA A 301 -12.42 4.19 -0.70
C ALA A 301 -12.64 5.66 -0.29
N ILE A 302 -12.26 6.02 0.94
CA ILE A 302 -12.33 7.41 1.44
C ILE A 302 -11.44 8.32 0.60
N TRP A 303 -10.22 7.87 0.28
CA TRP A 303 -9.34 8.61 -0.60
C TRP A 303 -9.98 8.83 -1.99
N ALA A 304 -10.53 7.78 -2.59
CA ALA A 304 -11.23 7.85 -3.87
C ALA A 304 -12.44 8.80 -3.83
N PHE A 305 -13.18 8.79 -2.73
CA PHE A 305 -14.31 9.69 -2.49
C PHE A 305 -13.87 11.16 -2.39
N PHE A 306 -12.82 11.46 -1.63
CA PHE A 306 -12.34 12.84 -1.53
C PHE A 306 -11.75 13.36 -2.84
N ASP A 307 -11.17 12.48 -3.65
CA ASP A 307 -10.56 12.89 -4.90
C ASP A 307 -11.60 13.08 -6.02
N HIS A 308 -12.42 12.06 -6.28
CA HIS A 308 -13.36 11.98 -7.41
C HIS A 308 -14.84 11.77 -7.01
N GLY A 309 -15.17 11.88 -5.73
CA GLY A 309 -16.54 11.68 -5.23
C GLY A 309 -17.01 10.24 -5.40
N ILE A 310 -18.34 10.08 -5.52
CA ILE A 310 -18.97 8.76 -5.63
C ILE A 310 -18.52 7.98 -6.87
N LYS A 311 -18.14 8.67 -7.96
CA LYS A 311 -17.67 8.02 -9.20
C LYS A 311 -16.39 7.24 -8.97
N GLY A 312 -15.41 7.83 -8.27
CA GLY A 312 -14.15 7.16 -7.93
C GLY A 312 -14.40 5.89 -7.10
N VAL A 313 -15.26 6.01 -6.09
CA VAL A 313 -15.66 4.87 -5.24
C VAL A 313 -16.33 3.76 -6.07
N LEU A 314 -17.26 4.10 -6.96
CA LEU A 314 -17.95 3.09 -7.79
C LEU A 314 -16.98 2.35 -8.72
N ILE A 315 -16.03 3.05 -9.35
CA ILE A 315 -15.00 2.41 -10.19
C ILE A 315 -14.19 1.43 -9.37
N MET A 316 -13.76 1.83 -8.17
CA MET A 316 -13.01 0.96 -7.27
C MET A 316 -13.84 -0.26 -6.85
N LEU A 317 -15.07 -0.06 -6.36
CA LEU A 317 -15.95 -1.13 -5.87
C LEU A 317 -16.30 -2.13 -6.98
N ILE A 318 -16.71 -1.64 -8.16
CA ILE A 318 -17.03 -2.50 -9.31
C ILE A 318 -15.78 -3.24 -9.76
N GLY A 319 -14.64 -2.54 -9.87
CA GLY A 319 -13.35 -3.15 -10.19
C GLY A 319 -12.97 -4.26 -9.20
N SER A 320 -13.23 -4.05 -7.90
CA SER A 320 -12.86 -5.02 -6.87
C SER A 320 -13.72 -6.28 -6.85
N ILE A 321 -14.95 -6.22 -7.37
CA ILE A 321 -15.77 -7.43 -7.59
C ILE A 321 -15.07 -8.38 -8.58
N PHE A 322 -14.48 -7.84 -9.65
CA PHE A 322 -13.87 -8.63 -10.73
C PHE A 322 -12.36 -8.86 -10.57
N LEU A 323 -11.64 -7.96 -9.90
CA LEU A 323 -10.18 -7.98 -9.86
C LEU A 323 -9.63 -8.12 -8.44
N GLY A 324 -10.50 -8.26 -7.43
CA GLY A 324 -10.14 -8.19 -6.02
C GLY A 324 -9.83 -6.76 -5.54
N PRO A 325 -9.63 -6.57 -4.23
CA PRO A 325 -9.44 -5.24 -3.63
C PRO A 325 -8.28 -4.46 -4.26
N GLY A 326 -7.12 -5.10 -4.44
CA GLY A 326 -5.96 -4.47 -5.07
C GLY A 326 -6.16 -4.15 -6.55
N GLY A 327 -6.72 -5.07 -7.34
CA GLY A 327 -6.96 -4.83 -8.77
C GLY A 327 -7.98 -3.71 -9.01
N GLY A 328 -9.07 -3.66 -8.24
CA GLY A 328 -10.05 -2.58 -8.32
C GLY A 328 -9.51 -1.22 -7.92
N PHE A 329 -8.67 -1.16 -6.88
CA PHE A 329 -7.98 0.07 -6.50
C PHE A 329 -6.96 0.53 -7.54
N ALA A 330 -6.22 -0.39 -8.16
CA ALA A 330 -5.32 -0.06 -9.26
C ALA A 330 -6.09 0.50 -10.47
N LEU A 331 -7.27 -0.05 -10.80
CA LEU A 331 -8.14 0.46 -11.84
C LEU A 331 -8.61 1.89 -11.54
N TYR A 332 -8.98 2.17 -10.29
CA TYR A 332 -9.28 3.54 -9.85
C TYR A 332 -8.07 4.48 -10.03
N CYS A 333 -6.86 4.02 -9.70
CA CYS A 333 -5.65 4.83 -9.89
C CYS A 333 -5.38 5.14 -11.37
N VAL A 334 -5.60 4.18 -12.29
CA VAL A 334 -5.50 4.40 -13.74
C VAL A 334 -6.51 5.46 -14.22
N TYR A 335 -7.77 5.36 -13.76
CA TYR A 335 -8.82 6.34 -14.03
C TYR A 335 -8.44 7.74 -13.51
N ARG A 336 -7.89 7.81 -12.29
CA ARG A 336 -7.43 9.06 -11.68
C ARG A 336 -6.32 9.71 -12.50
N GLU A 337 -5.33 8.96 -12.99
CA GLU A 337 -4.25 9.54 -13.80
C GLU A 337 -4.75 10.16 -15.11
N GLU A 338 -5.80 9.59 -15.71
CA GLU A 338 -6.43 10.17 -16.90
C GLU A 338 -6.97 11.58 -16.64
N HIS A 339 -7.52 11.81 -15.44
CA HIS A 339 -8.13 13.08 -15.04
C HIS A 339 -7.12 14.08 -14.49
N LEU A 340 -6.02 13.60 -13.89
CA LEU A 340 -4.94 14.44 -13.40
C LEU A 340 -4.07 14.99 -14.54
N GLN A 341 -3.80 14.16 -15.55
CA GLN A 341 -2.91 14.48 -16.66
C GLN A 341 -3.68 14.66 -17.98
N ASP A 342 -4.80 15.38 -17.90
CA ASP A 342 -5.62 15.77 -19.04
C ASP A 342 -4.90 16.85 -19.88
N THR A 343 -4.46 16.47 -21.08
CA THR A 343 -3.72 17.37 -21.99
C THR A 343 -4.57 18.53 -22.49
N ALA A 344 -5.90 18.44 -22.42
CA ALA A 344 -6.79 19.55 -22.76
C ALA A 344 -6.68 20.72 -21.76
N ARG A 345 -6.15 20.49 -20.56
CA ARG A 345 -5.95 21.51 -19.52
C ARG A 345 -4.63 22.26 -19.64
N LEU A 346 -3.78 21.90 -20.59
CA LEU A 346 -2.51 22.61 -20.80
C LEU A 346 -2.80 24.05 -21.25
N PRO A 347 -2.23 25.07 -20.59
CA PRO A 347 -2.41 26.45 -21.02
C PRO A 347 -1.87 26.61 -22.44
N ALA A 348 -2.64 27.28 -23.30
CA ALA A 348 -2.17 27.63 -24.63
C ALA A 348 -0.84 28.38 -24.50
N THR A 349 0.16 27.97 -25.30
CA THR A 349 1.44 28.66 -25.30
C THR A 349 1.17 30.12 -25.67
N PRO A 350 1.55 31.10 -24.82
CA PRO A 350 1.33 32.50 -25.16
C PRO A 350 2.03 32.75 -26.49
N GLN A 351 1.26 33.07 -27.52
CA GLN A 351 1.81 33.47 -28.81
C GLN A 351 2.70 34.67 -28.52
N LYS A 352 4.01 34.52 -28.71
CA LYS A 352 4.91 35.68 -28.72
C LYS A 352 4.35 36.59 -29.80
N LYS A 353 3.82 37.75 -29.39
CA LYS A 353 3.51 38.81 -30.34
C LYS A 353 4.86 39.24 -30.87
N ASP A 354 5.16 38.85 -32.10
CA ASP A 354 6.33 39.33 -32.83
C ASP A 354 6.23 40.86 -32.84
N GLN A 355 7.18 41.50 -32.17
CA GLN A 355 7.39 42.96 -32.17
C GLN A 355 8.42 43.32 -33.21
#